data_AF-A0A661PSY6-F1
#
_entry.id   AF-A0A661PSY6-F1
#
_cell.length_a   1.000
_cell.length_b   1.000
_cell.length_c   1.000
_cell.angle_alpha   90.00
_cell.angle_beta   90.00
_cell.angle_gamma   90.00
#
_symmetry.space_group_name_H-M   'P 1'
#
loop_
_entity.id
_entity.type
_entity.pdbx_description
1 polymer ?
#
loop_
_entity_poly.entity_id
_entity_poly.type
_entity_poly.pdbx_seq_one_letter_code
_entity_poly.pdbx_strand_id
1 'polypeptide(L)'
;MHEHHDHGPCGSDNQCQGCSNHQEKMSFDEKLGMLLNHWIDHNDSHQTDYKKWAAQAKEEGLTDVVAKILEAMQLFQEGNQRLRQAQQIMVMDQE
;
A
#
# COMPACT_ATOMS: atom_id res chain seq x y z
N MET A 1 6.05 19.28 -1.27
CA MET A 1 5.05 20.32 -1.60
C MET A 1 3.70 19.72 -1.28
N HIS A 2 2.96 20.31 -0.33
CA HIS A 2 1.60 19.89 0.02
C HIS A 2 0.65 20.94 -0.56
N GLU A 3 -0.10 20.57 -1.59
CA GLU A 3 -1.12 21.43 -2.19
C GLU A 3 -2.38 21.34 -1.32
N HIS A 4 -2.59 22.37 -0.50
CA HIS A 4 -3.86 22.57 0.19
C HIS A 4 -4.85 23.19 -0.81
N HIS A 5 -5.96 22.48 -1.08
CA HIS A 5 -7.10 23.05 -1.79
C HIS A 5 -7.91 23.94 -0.84
N ASP A 6 -7.90 25.24 -1.12
CA ASP A 6 -8.66 26.28 -0.45
C ASP A 6 -10.15 26.18 -0.81
N HIS A 7 -11.00 25.85 0.16
CA HIS A 7 -12.45 25.91 -0.01
C HIS A 7 -12.94 27.29 0.44
N GLY A 8 -13.23 28.15 -0.54
CA GLY A 8 -13.78 29.49 -0.28
C GLY A 8 -15.12 29.45 0.48
N PRO A 9 -15.46 30.50 1.25
CA PRO A 9 -16.65 30.53 2.08
C PRO A 9 -17.91 30.62 1.21
N CYS A 10 -18.78 29.62 1.30
CA CYS A 10 -20.08 29.62 0.65
C CYS A 10 -21.00 30.70 1.25
N GLY A 11 -21.29 31.73 0.45
CA GLY A 11 -22.22 32.80 0.80
C GLY A 11 -23.57 32.65 0.07
N SER A 12 -24.62 33.01 0.79
CA SER A 12 -26.01 33.26 0.36
C SER A 12 -26.95 32.05 0.23
N ASP A 13 -28.00 32.17 1.02
CA ASP A 13 -29.11 31.26 1.20
C ASP A 13 -29.87 30.86 -0.07
N ASN A 14 -30.36 29.62 -0.01
CA ASN A 14 -31.68 29.19 -0.46
C ASN A 14 -31.82 28.42 -1.79
N GLN A 15 -30.89 27.50 -2.10
CA GLN A 15 -31.18 26.18 -2.71
C GLN A 15 -29.88 25.41 -3.02
N CYS A 16 -29.36 24.65 -2.05
CA CYS A 16 -28.36 23.62 -2.30
C CYS A 16 -29.03 22.25 -2.16
N GLN A 17 -29.76 21.84 -3.21
CA GLN A 17 -30.28 20.48 -3.36
C GLN A 17 -29.23 19.67 -4.11
N GLY A 18 -28.25 19.10 -3.40
CA GLY A 18 -27.33 18.18 -4.08
C GLY A 18 -25.95 17.97 -3.47
N CYS A 19 -25.75 18.12 -2.17
CA CYS A 19 -24.66 17.38 -1.53
C CYS A 19 -25.17 15.97 -1.20
N SER A 20 -25.54 15.21 -2.24
CA SER A 20 -25.64 13.76 -2.12
C SER A 20 -24.23 13.27 -1.88
N ASN A 21 -23.99 12.91 -0.63
CA ASN A 21 -22.85 12.14 -0.16
C ASN A 21 -22.77 10.85 -1.00
N HIS A 22 -22.19 10.95 -2.19
CA HIS A 22 -21.98 9.85 -3.12
C HIS A 22 -20.71 9.11 -2.67
N GLN A 23 -20.80 8.47 -1.50
CA GLN A 23 -19.90 7.35 -1.23
C GLN A 23 -20.41 6.18 -2.07
N GLU A 24 -19.94 6.07 -3.31
CA GLU A 24 -20.00 4.79 -4.02
C GLU A 24 -19.31 3.77 -3.12
N LYS A 25 -20.12 2.92 -2.48
CA LYS A 25 -19.61 1.78 -1.73
C LYS A 25 -19.03 0.81 -2.75
N MET A 26 -17.72 0.91 -2.95
CA MET A 26 -16.92 -0.13 -3.58
C MET A 26 -17.35 -1.50 -3.06
N SER A 27 -17.53 -2.44 -3.99
CA SER A 27 -17.81 -3.84 -3.73
C SER A 27 -16.70 -4.47 -2.91
N PHE A 28 -16.96 -5.67 -2.38
CA PHE A 28 -15.93 -6.40 -1.63
C PHE A 28 -14.71 -6.70 -2.50
N ASP A 29 -14.92 -7.10 -3.75
CA ASP A 29 -13.84 -7.49 -4.66
C ASP A 29 -12.99 -6.27 -5.05
N GLU A 30 -13.61 -5.12 -5.32
CA GLU A 30 -12.89 -3.87 -5.58
C GLU A 30 -12.06 -3.42 -4.37
N LYS A 31 -12.63 -3.52 -3.16
CA LYS A 31 -11.90 -3.24 -1.91
C LYS A 31 -10.70 -4.15 -1.74
N LEU A 32 -10.90 -5.44 -1.91
CA LEU A 32 -9.85 -6.43 -1.70
C LEU A 32 -8.75 -6.28 -2.76
N GLY A 33 -9.10 -6.04 -4.02
CA GLY A 33 -8.13 -5.78 -5.08
C GLY A 33 -7.28 -4.52 -4.82
N MET A 34 -7.90 -3.45 -4.31
CA MET A 34 -7.18 -2.23 -3.89
C MET A 34 -6.21 -2.53 -2.73
N LEU A 35 -6.65 -3.28 -1.72
CA LEU A 35 -5.82 -3.65 -0.57
C LEU A 35 -4.64 -4.54 -0.96
N LEU A 36 -4.86 -5.54 -1.82
CA LEU A 36 -3.80 -6.41 -2.31
C LEU A 36 -2.71 -5.60 -3.03
N ASN A 37 -3.09 -4.70 -3.94
CA ASN A 37 -2.16 -3.78 -4.59
C ASN A 37 -1.36 -2.97 -3.57
N HIS A 38 -2.05 -2.34 -2.62
CA HIS A 38 -1.41 -1.50 -1.61
C HIS A 38 -0.41 -2.27 -0.75
N TRP A 39 -0.76 -3.47 -0.28
CA TRP A 39 0.13 -4.29 0.54
C TRP A 39 1.35 -4.77 -0.24
N ILE A 40 1.17 -5.15 -1.50
CA ILE A 40 2.26 -5.56 -2.38
C ILE A 40 3.28 -4.43 -2.54
N ASP A 41 2.80 -3.24 -2.91
CA ASP A 41 3.67 -2.07 -3.14
C ASP A 41 4.39 -1.64 -1.87
N HIS A 42 3.67 -1.66 -0.73
CA HIS A 42 4.23 -1.31 0.56
C HIS A 42 5.34 -2.28 1.00
N ASN A 43 5.10 -3.59 0.86
CA ASN A 43 6.08 -4.61 1.20
C ASN A 43 7.33 -4.51 0.31
N ASP A 44 7.17 -4.26 -1.00
CA ASP A 44 8.30 -4.07 -1.90
C ASP A 44 9.10 -2.80 -1.57
N SER A 45 8.44 -1.72 -1.16
CA SER A 45 9.12 -0.51 -0.68
C SER A 45 9.97 -0.82 0.56
N HIS A 46 9.44 -1.58 1.52
CA HIS A 46 10.15 -1.92 2.75
C HIS A 46 11.39 -2.80 2.49
N GLN A 47 11.40 -3.64 1.45
CA GLN A 47 12.60 -4.39 1.05
C GLN A 47 13.80 -3.48 0.77
N THR A 48 13.55 -2.31 0.16
CA THR A 48 14.60 -1.36 -0.17
C THR A 48 15.22 -0.78 1.11
N ASP A 49 14.38 -0.41 2.08
CA ASP A 49 14.83 0.11 3.37
C ASP A 49 15.59 -0.95 4.18
N TYR A 50 15.07 -2.18 4.24
CA TYR A 50 15.73 -3.28 4.94
C TYR A 50 17.10 -3.59 4.33
N LYS A 51 17.21 -3.58 3.00
CA LYS A 51 18.49 -3.78 2.31
C LYS A 51 19.50 -2.69 2.66
N LYS A 52 19.05 -1.43 2.72
CA LYS A 52 19.90 -0.30 3.14
C LYS A 52 20.42 -0.50 4.56
N TRP A 53 19.55 -0.83 5.51
CA TRP A 53 19.94 -1.04 6.91
C TRP A 53 20.79 -2.28 7.12
N ALA A 54 20.55 -3.36 6.36
CA ALA A 54 21.43 -4.53 6.35
C ALA A 54 22.84 -4.18 5.87
N ALA A 55 22.97 -3.30 4.87
CA ALA A 55 24.28 -2.82 4.42
C ALA A 55 24.99 -2.01 5.51
N GLN A 56 24.29 -1.10 6.18
CA GLN A 56 24.85 -0.32 7.30
C GLN A 56 25.24 -1.22 8.48
N ALA A 57 24.38 -2.18 8.87
CA ALA A 57 24.69 -3.14 9.93
C ALA A 57 25.91 -4.02 9.59
N LYS A 58 26.14 -4.30 8.30
CA LYS A 58 27.32 -5.03 7.83
C LYS A 58 28.60 -4.20 7.99
N GLU A 59 28.55 -2.89 7.73
CA GLU A 59 29.68 -1.98 7.94
C GLU A 59 30.09 -1.91 9.43
N GLU A 60 29.10 -2.00 10.33
CA GLU A 60 29.31 -2.05 11.79
C GLU A 60 29.68 -3.45 12.32
N GLY A 61 29.86 -4.46 11.44
CA GLY A 61 30.24 -5.82 11.83
C GLY A 61 29.13 -6.66 12.50
N LEU A 62 27.88 -6.20 12.48
CA LEU A 62 26.73 -6.85 13.12
C LEU A 62 26.18 -8.02 12.27
N THR A 63 27.02 -9.02 12.03
CA THR A 63 26.74 -10.10 11.07
C THR A 63 25.44 -10.87 11.36
N ASP A 64 25.14 -11.16 12.63
CA ASP A 64 23.91 -11.88 13.01
C ASP A 64 22.65 -11.04 12.74
N VAL A 65 22.73 -9.72 12.93
CA VAL A 65 21.63 -8.79 12.62
C VAL A 65 21.39 -8.75 11.12
N VAL A 66 22.46 -8.67 10.33
CA VAL A 66 22.38 -8.72 8.85
C VAL A 66 21.70 -10.02 8.40
N ALA A 67 22.10 -11.16 8.95
CA ALA A 67 21.51 -12.45 8.61
C ALA A 67 19.99 -12.45 8.88
N LYS A 68 19.56 -11.97 10.05
CA LYS A 68 18.13 -11.92 10.40
C LYS A 68 17.32 -10.95 9.55
N ILE A 69 17.89 -9.80 9.17
CA ILE A 69 17.22 -8.87 8.24
C ILE A 69 17.04 -9.53 6.86
N LEU A 70 18.07 -10.20 6.35
CA LEU A 70 17.99 -10.88 5.05
C LEU A 70 17.01 -12.06 5.07
N GLU A 71 16.95 -12.83 6.16
CA GLU A 71 15.94 -13.89 6.34
C GLU A 71 14.52 -13.31 6.34
N ALA A 72 14.28 -12.21 7.06
CA ALA A 72 12.97 -11.54 7.08
C ALA A 72 12.58 -11.02 5.69
N MET A 73 13.52 -10.43 4.96
CA MET A 73 13.33 -9.98 3.59
C MET A 73 12.86 -11.12 2.67
N GLN A 74 13.46 -12.30 2.77
CA GLN A 74 13.05 -13.47 1.99
C GLN A 74 11.61 -13.90 2.29
N LEU A 75 11.22 -13.94 3.57
CA LEU A 75 9.86 -14.30 3.97
C LEU A 75 8.82 -13.29 3.46
N PHE A 76 9.15 -12.00 3.50
CA PHE A 76 8.29 -10.95 2.94
C PHE A 76 8.19 -11.06 1.41
N GLN A 77 9.27 -11.41 0.71
CA GLN A 77 9.23 -11.65 -0.74
C GLN A 77 8.33 -12.84 -1.08
N GLU A 78 8.41 -13.94 -0.33
CA GLU A 78 7.50 -15.07 -0.51
C GLU A 78 6.05 -14.67 -0.24
N GLY A 79 5.80 -13.94 0.85
CA GLY A 79 4.48 -13.40 1.16
C GLY A 79 3.94 -12.53 0.03
N ASN A 80 4.76 -11.63 -0.52
CA ASN A 80 4.37 -10.79 -1.66
C ASN A 80 4.07 -11.60 -2.92
N GLN A 81 4.81 -12.69 -3.17
CA GLN A 81 4.49 -13.60 -4.27
C GLN A 81 3.10 -14.22 -4.09
N ARG A 82 2.73 -14.63 -2.87
CA ARG A 82 1.38 -15.15 -2.58
C ARG A 82 0.30 -14.08 -2.78
N LEU A 83 0.55 -12.84 -2.37
CA LEU A 83 -0.39 -11.73 -2.60
C LEU A 83 -0.59 -11.45 -4.10
N ARG A 84 0.50 -11.48 -4.90
CA ARG A 84 0.42 -11.34 -6.35
C ARG A 84 -0.38 -12.48 -6.99
N GLN A 85 -0.21 -13.70 -6.51
CA GLN A 85 -1.02 -14.86 -6.95
C GLN A 85 -2.50 -14.66 -6.60
N ALA A 86 -2.82 -14.22 -5.38
CA ALA A 86 -4.20 -13.93 -4.99
C ALA A 86 -4.83 -12.85 -5.88
N GLN A 87 -4.08 -11.79 -6.18
CA GLN A 87 -4.52 -10.75 -7.11
C GLN A 87 -4.79 -11.30 -8.51
N GLN A 88 -3.92 -12.17 -9.04
CA GLN A 88 -4.11 -12.79 -10.35
C GLN A 88 -5.38 -13.65 -10.42
N ILE A 89 -5.65 -14.43 -9.37
CA ILE A 89 -6.88 -15.24 -9.26
C ILE A 89 -8.11 -14.34 -9.33
N MET A 90 -8.11 -13.23 -8.59
CA MET A 90 -9.24 -12.29 -8.62
C MET A 90 -9.50 -11.66 -9.99
N VAL A 91 -8.46 -11.50 -10.82
CA VAL A 91 -8.60 -10.98 -12.20
C VAL A 91 -9.13 -12.07 -13.14
N MET A 92 -8.67 -13.31 -12.98
CA MET A 92 -9.11 -14.44 -13.82
C MET A 92 -10.57 -14.85 -13.58
N ASP A 93 -11.09 -14.66 -12.36
CA ASP A 93 -12.49 -14.98 -12.04
C ASP A 93 -13.51 -13.93 -12.56
N GLN A 94 -13.03 -12.84 -13.19
CA GLN A 94 -13.87 -11.76 -13.74
C GLN A 94 -14.03 -11.80 -15.27
N GLU A 95 -13.37 -12.73 -15.97
CA GLU A 95 -13.48 -12.98 -17.43
C GLU A 95 -14.48 -14.10 -17.76
#